data_AF-B4FYD1-F1
#
_entry.id   AF-B4FYD1-F1
#
_cell.length_a   1.000
_cell.length_b   1.000
_cell.length_c   1.000
_cell.angle_alpha   90.00
_cell.angle_beta   90.00
_cell.angle_gamma   90.00
#
_symmetry.space_group_name_H-M   'P 1'
#
loop_
_entity.id
_entity.type
_entity.pdbx_description
1 polymer ?
#
loop_
_entity_poly.entity_id
_entity_poly.type
_entity_poly.pdbx_seq_one_letter_code
_entity_poly.pdbx_strand_id
1 'polypeptide(L)'
;MTEYWVSQGNKWCDFCKIYIANNSFSIRTHELGKRHKDNVTKRLSTMQKESETKEKEQQQAARALQQIEAKAKKSYQKDLENNQRNVDGDTSAAPGDGWVLDSASGYYHDKSTGLYYDSNSGFYYSDSLGKWVTQEEAYKSVQASKSDAGQSSASQTKAPAAAETAVPAIKGGAAPGRVVTKPLNPMRPIKGTPAPSAVAVNKRKRDDGKPKAVSKEEEAALKAREAARKRVEDREKPLMGLYKTY
;
A
#
# COMPACT_ATOMS: atom_id res chain seq x y z
N MET A 1 51.44 -34.51 22.80
CA MET A 1 50.19 -34.19 22.08
C MET A 1 49.35 -33.33 23.00
N THR A 2 49.12 -32.07 22.68
CA THR A 2 48.32 -31.16 23.52
C THR A 2 46.84 -31.40 23.22
N GLU A 3 46.07 -31.86 24.20
CA GLU A 3 44.61 -31.94 24.07
C GLU A 3 44.04 -30.52 23.93
N TYR A 4 43.31 -30.30 22.84
CA TYR A 4 42.56 -29.07 22.59
C TYR A 4 41.33 -29.06 23.51
N TRP A 5 41.41 -28.34 24.63
CA TRP A 5 40.24 -28.15 25.47
C TRP A 5 39.26 -27.19 24.79
N VAL A 6 38.12 -27.73 24.34
CA VAL A 6 37.00 -26.91 23.89
C VAL A 6 36.25 -26.42 25.13
N SER A 7 36.32 -25.12 25.40
CA SER A 7 35.45 -24.50 26.40
C SER A 7 34.01 -24.78 26.03
N GLN A 8 33.24 -25.39 26.94
CA GLN A 8 31.80 -25.48 26.80
C GLN A 8 31.28 -24.04 26.75
N GLY A 9 30.86 -23.57 25.58
CA GLY A 9 30.34 -22.21 25.40
C GLY A 9 29.07 -21.98 26.22
N ASN A 10 28.46 -20.80 26.07
CA ASN A 10 27.15 -20.53 26.64
C ASN A 10 26.05 -20.64 25.58
N LYS A 11 24.94 -21.30 25.92
CA LYS A 11 23.72 -21.35 25.12
C LYS A 11 22.79 -20.20 25.50
N TRP A 12 22.25 -19.52 24.52
CA TRP A 12 21.18 -18.53 24.73
C TRP A 12 19.81 -19.22 24.88
N CYS A 13 18.98 -18.72 25.79
CA CYS A 13 17.58 -19.13 25.92
C CYS A 13 16.65 -18.01 25.46
N ASP A 14 15.85 -18.26 24.42
CA ASP A 14 14.97 -17.24 23.83
C ASP A 14 13.82 -16.83 24.76
N PHE A 15 13.31 -17.75 25.57
CA PHE A 15 12.20 -17.47 26.48
C PHE A 15 12.63 -16.69 27.72
N CYS A 16 13.79 -17.05 28.30
CA CYS A 16 14.30 -16.43 29.51
C CYS A 16 15.25 -15.25 29.24
N LYS A 17 15.73 -15.10 28.00
CA LYS A 17 16.72 -14.09 27.58
C LYS A 17 17.97 -14.08 28.46
N ILE A 18 18.46 -15.26 28.79
CA ILE A 18 19.70 -15.44 29.56
C ILE A 18 20.62 -16.44 28.88
N TYR A 19 21.91 -16.28 29.12
CA TYR A 19 22.92 -17.27 28.77
C TYR A 19 22.99 -18.36 29.85
N ILE A 20 23.05 -19.61 29.41
CA ILE A 20 23.16 -20.81 30.25
C ILE A 20 24.43 -21.53 29.81
N ALA A 21 25.15 -22.16 30.74
CA ALA A 21 26.28 -23.01 30.39
C ALA A 21 25.83 -24.13 29.43
N ASN A 22 26.59 -24.39 28.36
CA ASN A 22 26.29 -25.41 27.35
C ASN A 22 26.63 -26.83 27.85
N ASN A 23 26.13 -27.21 29.03
CA ASN A 23 26.16 -28.58 29.51
C ASN A 23 24.75 -29.18 29.41
N SER A 24 24.64 -30.44 28.98
CA SER A 24 23.36 -31.13 28.85
C SER A 24 22.52 -31.06 30.14
N PHE A 25 23.15 -31.16 31.31
CA PHE A 25 22.46 -31.09 32.59
C PHE A 25 21.92 -29.68 32.90
N SER A 26 22.73 -28.63 32.72
CA SER A 26 22.31 -27.25 32.98
C SER A 26 21.21 -26.77 32.02
N ILE A 27 21.22 -27.26 30.78
CA ILE A 27 20.15 -26.99 29.81
C ILE A 27 18.84 -27.63 30.30
N ARG A 28 18.87 -28.91 30.69
CA ARG A 28 17.67 -29.62 31.17
C ARG A 28 17.10 -29.04 32.46
N THR A 29 17.94 -28.72 33.44
CA THR A 29 17.47 -28.13 34.71
C THR A 29 16.90 -26.72 34.49
N HIS A 30 17.46 -25.94 33.55
CA HIS A 30 16.90 -24.66 33.17
C HIS A 30 15.52 -24.81 32.50
N GLU A 31 15.39 -25.70 31.52
CA GLU A 31 14.14 -25.97 30.80
C GLU A 31 13.05 -26.51 31.73
N LEU A 32 13.42 -27.35 32.70
CA LEU A 32 12.50 -27.86 33.71
C LEU A 32 12.17 -26.84 34.81
N GLY A 33 12.94 -25.75 34.91
CA GLY A 33 12.79 -24.69 35.90
C GLY A 33 11.46 -23.94 35.75
N LYS A 34 10.87 -23.54 36.89
CA LYS A 34 9.57 -22.85 36.92
C LYS A 34 9.56 -21.59 36.06
N ARG A 35 10.60 -20.75 36.17
CA ARG A 35 10.73 -19.52 35.37
C ARG A 35 10.66 -19.77 33.86
N HIS A 36 11.28 -20.83 33.37
CA HIS A 36 11.25 -21.18 31.95
C HIS A 36 9.84 -21.57 31.51
N LYS A 37 9.21 -22.48 32.26
CA LYS A 37 7.83 -22.92 32.01
C LYS A 37 6.84 -21.75 32.04
N ASP A 38 6.95 -20.87 33.02
CA ASP A 38 6.08 -19.70 33.15
C ASP A 38 6.27 -18.72 31.98
N ASN A 39 7.48 -18.55 31.48
CA ASN A 39 7.75 -17.70 30.32
C ASN A 39 7.20 -18.34 29.02
N VAL A 40 7.29 -19.67 28.89
CA VAL A 40 6.72 -20.40 27.75
C VAL A 40 5.20 -20.30 27.75
N THR A 41 4.54 -20.53 28.89
CA THR A 41 3.07 -20.41 28.99
C THR A 41 2.59 -18.99 28.73
N LYS A 42 3.32 -17.97 29.24
CA LYS A 42 3.08 -16.56 28.89
C LYS A 42 3.19 -16.32 27.40
N ARG A 43 4.30 -16.76 26.76
CA ARG A 43 4.49 -16.61 25.30
C ARG A 43 3.35 -17.25 24.53
N LEU A 44 2.91 -18.47 24.91
CA LEU A 44 1.78 -19.15 24.27
C LEU A 44 0.49 -18.34 24.41
N SER A 45 0.17 -17.86 25.61
CA SER A 45 -1.03 -17.03 25.82
C SER A 45 -0.99 -15.71 25.05
N THR A 46 0.18 -15.07 24.93
CA THR A 46 0.33 -13.84 24.13
C THR A 46 0.14 -14.13 22.64
N MET A 47 0.69 -15.24 22.13
CA MET A 47 0.54 -15.62 20.73
C MET A 47 -0.93 -15.91 20.38
N GLN A 48 -1.68 -16.56 21.27
CA GLN A 48 -3.12 -16.80 21.08
C GLN A 48 -3.92 -15.49 21.00
N LYS A 49 -3.69 -14.59 21.97
CA LYS A 49 -4.33 -13.26 21.98
C LYS A 49 -3.96 -12.43 20.74
N GLU A 50 -2.70 -12.49 20.32
CA GLU A 50 -2.24 -11.84 19.09
C GLU A 50 -2.88 -12.45 17.84
N SER A 51 -3.07 -13.78 17.77
CA SER A 51 -3.77 -14.40 16.64
C SER A 51 -5.24 -14.01 16.59
N GLU A 52 -5.93 -13.98 17.74
CA GLU A 52 -7.35 -13.59 17.81
C GLU A 52 -7.56 -12.11 17.42
N THR A 53 -6.66 -11.22 17.85
CA THR A 53 -6.72 -9.80 17.48
C THR A 53 -6.45 -9.60 15.99
N LYS A 54 -5.41 -10.23 15.44
CA LYS A 54 -5.12 -10.21 14.01
C LYS A 54 -6.26 -10.78 13.17
N GLU A 55 -6.91 -11.86 13.62
CA GLU A 55 -8.05 -12.44 12.92
C GLU A 55 -9.24 -11.46 12.90
N LYS A 56 -9.56 -10.82 14.02
CA LYS A 56 -10.62 -9.79 14.09
C LYS A 56 -10.32 -8.61 13.17
N GLU A 57 -9.09 -8.11 13.16
CA GLU A 57 -8.65 -7.03 12.26
C GLU A 57 -8.78 -7.46 10.79
N GLN A 58 -8.35 -8.67 10.44
CA GLN A 58 -8.48 -9.21 9.09
C GLN A 58 -9.94 -9.38 8.66
N GLN A 59 -10.81 -9.86 9.55
CA GLN A 59 -12.25 -9.96 9.28
C GLN A 59 -12.89 -8.59 9.06
N GLN A 60 -12.52 -7.58 9.85
CA GLN A 60 -12.98 -6.21 9.67
C GLN A 60 -12.49 -5.62 8.36
N ALA A 61 -11.20 -5.81 8.02
CA ALA A 61 -10.62 -5.38 6.76
C ALA A 61 -11.32 -6.06 5.56
N ALA A 62 -11.58 -7.36 5.63
CA ALA A 62 -12.30 -8.08 4.57
C ALA A 62 -13.72 -7.55 4.37
N ARG A 63 -14.46 -7.26 5.46
CA ARG A 63 -15.79 -6.64 5.37
C ARG A 63 -15.73 -5.24 4.77
N ALA A 64 -14.74 -4.43 5.15
CA ALA A 64 -14.54 -3.10 4.58
C ALA A 64 -14.23 -3.17 3.08
N LEU A 65 -13.36 -4.09 2.65
CA LEU A 65 -13.05 -4.33 1.23
C LEU A 65 -14.30 -4.75 0.46
N GLN A 66 -15.10 -5.68 0.98
CA GLN A 66 -16.36 -6.09 0.34
C GLN A 66 -17.34 -4.91 0.17
N GLN A 67 -17.42 -4.02 1.17
CA GLN A 67 -18.26 -2.81 1.07
C GLN A 67 -17.72 -1.82 0.01
N ILE A 68 -16.40 -1.65 -0.07
CA ILE A 68 -15.75 -0.82 -1.09
C ILE A 68 -16.03 -1.40 -2.48
N GLU A 69 -15.81 -2.70 -2.68
CA GLU A 69 -16.08 -3.38 -3.96
C GLU A 69 -17.56 -3.28 -4.36
N ALA A 70 -18.49 -3.42 -3.42
CA ALA A 70 -19.91 -3.26 -3.70
C ALA A 70 -20.26 -1.82 -4.12
N LYS A 71 -19.69 -0.80 -3.47
CA LYS A 71 -19.86 0.60 -3.85
C LYS A 71 -19.21 0.89 -5.21
N ALA A 72 -18.03 0.34 -5.47
CA ALA A 72 -17.33 0.47 -6.74
C ALA A 72 -18.12 -0.16 -7.90
N LYS A 73 -18.69 -1.36 -7.71
CA LYS A 73 -19.54 -2.01 -8.73
C LYS A 73 -20.82 -1.21 -8.99
N LYS A 74 -21.46 -0.66 -7.94
CA LYS A 74 -22.66 0.16 -8.09
C LYS A 74 -22.39 1.48 -8.83
N SER A 75 -21.29 2.15 -8.51
CA SER A 75 -20.87 3.38 -9.21
C SER A 75 -20.52 3.07 -10.67
N TYR A 76 -19.70 2.05 -10.92
CA TYR A 76 -19.38 1.62 -12.28
C TYR A 76 -20.63 1.30 -13.11
N GLN A 77 -21.59 0.58 -12.54
CA GLN A 77 -22.86 0.29 -13.22
C GLN A 77 -23.64 1.56 -13.54
N LYS A 78 -23.70 2.52 -12.61
CA LYS A 78 -24.33 3.82 -12.83
C LYS A 78 -23.62 4.62 -13.92
N ASP A 79 -22.29 4.57 -13.96
CA ASP A 79 -21.50 5.28 -14.98
C ASP A 79 -21.71 4.67 -16.37
N LEU A 80 -21.84 3.34 -16.46
CA LEU A 80 -22.21 2.67 -17.71
C LEU A 80 -23.60 3.06 -18.19
N GLU A 81 -24.59 3.10 -17.29
CA GLU A 81 -25.95 3.55 -17.61
C GLU A 81 -25.97 5.03 -18.01
N ASN A 82 -25.16 5.88 -17.36
CA ASN A 82 -25.01 7.28 -17.71
C ASN A 82 -24.39 7.43 -19.11
N ASN A 83 -23.35 6.66 -19.42
CA ASN A 83 -22.71 6.70 -20.72
C ASN A 83 -23.67 6.20 -21.82
N GLN A 84 -24.38 5.09 -21.59
CA GLN A 84 -25.42 4.61 -22.52
C GLN A 84 -26.50 5.67 -22.78
N ARG A 85 -26.99 6.34 -21.72
CA ARG A 85 -27.97 7.44 -21.89
C ARG A 85 -27.42 8.63 -22.67
N ASN A 86 -26.14 8.96 -22.54
CA ASN A 86 -25.50 10.03 -23.32
C ASN A 86 -25.24 9.61 -24.78
N VAL A 87 -25.13 8.31 -25.07
CA VAL A 87 -25.00 7.79 -26.44
C VAL A 87 -26.37 7.69 -27.12
N ASP A 88 -27.37 7.15 -26.42
CA ASP A 88 -28.73 6.96 -26.96
C ASP A 88 -29.53 8.26 -26.99
N GLY A 89 -29.34 9.12 -25.99
CA GLY A 89 -29.93 10.44 -25.92
C GLY A 89 -29.14 11.42 -26.78
N ASP A 90 -29.53 11.50 -28.04
CA ASP A 90 -29.33 12.66 -28.91
C ASP A 90 -27.91 13.26 -28.89
N THR A 91 -27.13 12.93 -29.93
CA THR A 91 -25.82 13.45 -30.37
C THR A 91 -25.59 14.99 -30.25
N SER A 92 -26.54 15.77 -29.75
CA SER A 92 -26.42 17.20 -29.44
C SER A 92 -26.16 17.44 -27.94
N ALA A 93 -25.09 16.86 -27.39
CA ALA A 93 -24.68 17.00 -25.98
C ALA A 93 -24.17 18.41 -25.57
N ALA A 94 -24.56 19.46 -26.30
CA ALA A 94 -24.31 20.82 -25.88
C ALA A 94 -25.34 21.22 -24.80
N PRO A 95 -24.93 21.74 -23.62
CA PRO A 95 -25.86 22.18 -22.58
C PRO A 95 -26.80 23.32 -22.99
N GLY A 96 -26.56 23.95 -24.15
CA GLY A 96 -27.38 25.02 -24.72
C GLY A 96 -26.70 25.65 -25.94
N ASP A 97 -27.30 26.72 -26.46
CA ASP A 97 -26.71 27.52 -27.53
C ASP A 97 -25.46 28.25 -27.05
N GLY A 98 -24.40 28.26 -27.87
CA GLY A 98 -23.13 28.97 -27.59
C GLY A 98 -21.97 28.09 -27.15
N TRP A 99 -22.22 26.81 -26.84
CA TRP A 99 -21.19 25.82 -26.55
C TRP A 99 -20.57 25.29 -27.84
N VAL A 100 -19.25 25.42 -27.99
CA VAL A 100 -18.50 24.96 -29.17
C VAL A 100 -17.69 23.73 -28.79
N LEU A 101 -17.92 22.59 -29.46
CA LEU A 101 -17.11 21.39 -29.26
C LEU A 101 -15.69 21.61 -29.81
N ASP A 102 -14.69 21.55 -28.94
CA ASP A 102 -13.29 21.54 -29.35
C ASP A 102 -12.87 20.10 -29.69
N SER A 103 -12.61 19.82 -30.96
CA SER A 103 -12.21 18.49 -31.42
C SER A 103 -10.84 18.06 -30.89
N ALA A 104 -9.96 19.00 -30.50
CA ALA A 104 -8.64 18.66 -29.98
C ALA A 104 -8.70 18.11 -28.55
N SER A 105 -9.60 18.66 -27.71
CA SER A 105 -9.78 18.23 -26.32
C SER A 105 -10.95 17.27 -26.12
N GLY A 106 -11.91 17.24 -27.05
CA GLY A 106 -13.14 16.45 -26.92
C GLY A 106 -14.18 17.08 -25.98
N TYR A 107 -13.93 18.30 -25.49
CA TYR A 107 -14.80 19.02 -24.56
C TYR A 107 -15.52 20.17 -25.25
N TYR A 108 -16.71 20.53 -24.73
CA TYR A 108 -17.43 21.73 -25.16
C TYR A 108 -16.89 22.94 -24.42
N HIS A 109 -16.59 24.03 -25.13
CA HIS A 109 -16.11 25.28 -24.56
C HIS A 109 -17.13 26.39 -24.80
N ASP A 110 -17.49 27.12 -23.75
CA ASP A 110 -18.31 28.32 -23.83
C ASP A 110 -17.44 29.58 -23.66
N LYS A 111 -17.36 30.38 -24.72
CA LYS A 111 -16.56 31.62 -24.76
C LYS A 111 -17.07 32.70 -23.81
N SER A 112 -18.34 32.64 -23.40
CA SER A 112 -18.96 33.68 -22.56
C SER A 112 -18.67 33.49 -21.07
N THR A 113 -18.55 32.24 -20.65
CA THR A 113 -18.26 31.84 -19.27
C THR A 113 -16.81 31.43 -19.06
N GLY A 114 -16.10 31.03 -20.12
CA GLY A 114 -14.78 30.41 -20.01
C GLY A 114 -14.84 29.03 -19.35
N LEU A 115 -16.01 28.39 -19.37
CA LEU A 115 -16.21 27.05 -18.81
C LEU A 115 -16.03 26.00 -19.90
N TYR A 116 -15.48 24.85 -19.49
CA TYR A 116 -15.45 23.65 -20.32
C TYR A 116 -16.45 22.64 -19.79
N TYR A 117 -17.15 21.95 -20.67
CA TYR A 117 -18.14 20.92 -20.34
C TYR A 117 -17.74 19.60 -20.98
N ASP A 118 -17.77 18.54 -20.18
CA ASP A 118 -17.53 17.18 -20.62
C ASP A 118 -18.85 16.43 -20.69
N SER A 119 -19.27 16.02 -21.89
CA SER A 119 -20.52 15.30 -22.12
C SER A 119 -20.51 13.90 -21.50
N ASN A 120 -19.35 13.26 -21.37
CA ASN A 120 -19.27 11.92 -20.81
C ASN A 120 -19.47 11.93 -19.28
N SER A 121 -18.90 12.94 -18.60
CA SER A 121 -18.99 13.06 -17.15
C SER A 121 -20.15 13.94 -16.67
N GLY A 122 -20.66 14.83 -17.52
CA GLY A 122 -21.68 15.83 -17.18
C GLY A 122 -21.18 16.92 -16.22
N PHE A 123 -19.86 17.04 -16.02
CA PHE A 123 -19.24 18.04 -15.17
C PHE A 123 -18.71 19.22 -15.98
N TYR A 124 -18.50 20.34 -15.27
CA TYR A 124 -17.99 21.58 -15.80
C TYR A 124 -16.63 21.89 -15.18
N TYR A 125 -15.65 22.24 -16.00
CA TYR A 125 -14.34 22.69 -15.57
C TYR A 125 -14.31 24.22 -15.56
N SER A 126 -13.83 24.77 -14.45
CA SER A 126 -13.54 26.19 -14.29
C SER A 126 -12.07 26.39 -14.00
N ASP A 127 -11.40 27.23 -14.79
CA ASP A 127 -9.98 27.57 -14.64
C ASP A 127 -9.64 28.09 -13.23
N SER A 128 -10.58 28.79 -12.60
CA SER A 128 -10.40 29.34 -11.25
C SER A 128 -10.36 28.27 -10.15
N LEU A 129 -11.01 27.12 -10.35
CA LEU A 129 -11.01 26.00 -9.39
C LEU A 129 -9.97 24.94 -9.78
N GLY A 130 -9.60 24.86 -11.06
CA GLY A 130 -8.68 23.87 -11.61
C GLY A 130 -9.18 22.43 -11.48
N LYS A 131 -10.49 22.23 -11.31
CA LYS A 131 -11.10 20.91 -11.09
C LYS A 131 -12.49 20.84 -11.74
N TRP A 132 -12.91 19.63 -12.11
CA TRP A 132 -14.25 19.36 -12.63
C TRP A 132 -15.28 19.41 -11.49
N VAL A 133 -16.30 20.25 -11.65
CA VAL A 133 -17.31 20.52 -10.63
C VAL A 133 -18.72 20.52 -11.23
N THR A 134 -19.73 20.53 -10.37
CA THR A 134 -21.12 20.64 -10.80
C THR A 134 -21.39 22.00 -11.46
N GLN A 135 -22.44 22.06 -12.26
CA GLN A 135 -22.84 23.28 -12.96
C GLN A 135 -22.89 24.48 -12.01
N GLU A 136 -23.59 24.40 -10.89
CA GLU A 136 -23.70 25.53 -9.96
C GLU A 136 -22.35 26.04 -9.43
N GLU A 137 -21.42 25.14 -9.09
CA GLU A 137 -20.10 25.53 -8.56
C GLU A 137 -19.25 26.19 -9.65
N ALA A 138 -19.32 25.67 -10.89
CA ALA A 138 -18.66 26.26 -12.06
C ALA A 138 -19.21 27.65 -12.39
N TYR A 139 -20.53 27.84 -12.42
CA TYR A 139 -21.11 29.15 -12.69
C TYR A 139 -20.89 30.15 -11.54
N LYS A 140 -20.88 29.68 -10.28
CA LYS A 140 -20.54 30.51 -9.10
C LYS A 140 -19.10 31.02 -9.17
N SER A 141 -18.13 30.22 -9.64
CA SER A 141 -16.74 30.67 -9.76
C SER A 141 -16.55 31.72 -10.86
N VAL A 142 -17.32 31.63 -11.95
CA VAL A 142 -17.39 32.69 -12.99
C VAL A 142 -18.00 33.97 -12.43
N GLN A 143 -19.02 33.88 -11.57
CA GLN A 143 -19.58 35.05 -10.89
C GLN A 143 -18.59 35.69 -9.91
N ALA A 144 -17.88 34.86 -9.13
CA ALA A 144 -16.88 35.33 -8.17
C ALA A 144 -15.72 36.08 -8.85
N SER A 145 -15.22 35.56 -9.98
CA SER A 145 -14.20 36.24 -10.78
C SER A 145 -14.70 37.54 -11.42
N LYS A 146 -15.99 37.62 -11.81
CA LYS A 146 -16.60 38.87 -12.29
C LYS A 146 -16.72 39.93 -11.20
N SER A 147 -17.02 39.55 -9.95
CA SER A 147 -17.09 40.52 -8.84
C SER A 147 -15.74 41.15 -8.50
N ASP A 148 -14.63 40.40 -8.64
CA ASP A 148 -13.28 40.94 -8.40
C ASP A 148 -12.85 41.91 -9.52
N ALA A 149 -13.21 41.61 -10.77
CA ALA A 149 -12.99 42.52 -11.90
C ALA A 149 -13.80 43.84 -11.76
N GLY A 150 -15.01 43.78 -11.18
CA GLY A 150 -15.85 44.95 -10.92
C GLY A 150 -15.27 45.93 -9.89
N GLN A 151 -14.28 45.51 -9.09
CA GLN A 151 -13.60 46.37 -8.11
C GLN A 151 -12.17 46.76 -8.52
N SER A 152 -11.67 46.26 -9.66
CA SER A 152 -10.34 46.59 -10.17
C SER A 152 -10.40 47.41 -11.47
N SER A 153 -11.18 48.49 -11.45
CA SER A 153 -11.11 49.56 -12.44
C SER A 153 -10.64 50.85 -11.77
N ALA A 154 -9.36 50.91 -11.35
CA ALA A 154 -8.61 52.15 -11.10
C ALA A 154 -7.19 51.86 -10.58
N SER A 155 -6.24 51.63 -11.47
CA SER A 155 -4.89 52.22 -11.42
C SER A 155 -4.01 51.56 -12.47
N GLN A 156 -4.15 52.06 -13.69
CA GLN A 156 -2.98 52.17 -14.54
C GLN A 156 -2.09 53.29 -13.99
N THR A 157 -0.80 53.18 -14.30
CA THR A 157 0.24 54.22 -14.23
C THR A 157 0.96 54.39 -12.89
N LYS A 158 2.05 53.64 -12.73
CA LYS A 158 3.39 54.23 -12.59
C LYS A 158 4.43 53.14 -12.81
N ALA A 159 5.18 53.25 -13.90
CA ALA A 159 6.44 52.57 -14.09
C ALA A 159 7.53 53.39 -13.38
N PRO A 160 8.25 52.83 -12.39
CA PRO A 160 9.60 53.26 -12.07
C PRO A 160 10.60 52.26 -12.65
N ALA A 161 11.72 52.83 -13.08
CA ALA A 161 12.83 52.17 -13.72
C ALA A 161 13.48 51.07 -12.86
N ALA A 162 13.99 50.08 -13.58
CA ALA A 162 15.16 49.25 -13.27
C ALA A 162 15.82 49.45 -11.90
N ALA A 163 15.59 48.49 -11.01
CA ALA A 163 16.57 48.08 -10.01
C ALA A 163 16.49 46.56 -9.89
N GLU A 164 17.50 45.89 -10.45
CA GLU A 164 17.86 44.53 -10.06
C GLU A 164 18.06 44.53 -8.54
N THR A 165 17.36 43.64 -7.81
CA THR A 165 17.88 42.84 -6.69
C THR A 165 16.71 42.15 -5.96
N ALA A 166 16.90 40.87 -5.65
CA ALA A 166 16.15 40.04 -4.69
C ALA A 166 14.78 39.48 -5.13
N VAL A 167 14.85 38.24 -5.67
CA VAL A 167 13.76 37.25 -5.65
C VAL A 167 13.14 37.18 -4.24
N PRO A 168 11.83 37.45 -4.08
CA PRO A 168 11.17 37.35 -2.79
C PRO A 168 10.93 35.88 -2.48
N ALA A 169 11.45 35.48 -1.33
CA ALA A 169 11.20 34.19 -0.71
C ALA A 169 9.69 34.03 -0.42
N ILE A 170 8.96 33.45 -1.38
CA ILE A 170 7.64 32.88 -1.12
C ILE A 170 7.84 31.67 -0.22
N LYS A 171 7.33 31.79 1.01
CA LYS A 171 7.32 30.79 2.06
C LYS A 171 6.56 29.57 1.58
N GLY A 172 7.25 28.67 0.89
CA GLY A 172 6.79 27.31 0.63
C GLY A 172 6.50 26.65 1.97
N GLY A 173 5.23 26.34 2.21
CA GLY A 173 4.78 25.61 3.37
C GLY A 173 5.58 24.32 3.51
N ALA A 174 6.15 24.11 4.69
CA ALA A 174 6.94 22.93 5.00
C ALA A 174 6.02 21.69 5.05
N ALA A 175 6.08 20.87 4.01
CA ALA A 175 5.77 19.45 4.11
C ALA A 175 7.01 18.72 3.56
N PRO A 176 7.95 18.32 4.44
CA PRO A 176 8.00 16.89 4.75
C PRO A 176 8.54 16.56 6.15
N GLY A 177 8.03 15.47 6.71
CA GLY A 177 8.85 14.53 7.46
C GLY A 177 9.26 14.92 8.88
N ARG A 178 8.68 14.23 9.85
CA ARG A 178 9.13 14.19 11.26
C ARG A 178 10.59 13.75 11.33
N VAL A 179 11.51 14.71 11.42
CA VAL A 179 12.93 14.45 11.71
C VAL A 179 13.06 14.07 13.18
N VAL A 180 13.19 12.77 13.45
CA VAL A 180 13.61 12.30 14.78
C VAL A 180 15.12 12.49 14.87
N THR A 181 15.52 13.67 15.36
CA THR A 181 16.89 13.94 15.80
C THR A 181 17.11 13.23 17.14
N LYS A 182 17.55 11.97 17.11
CA LYS A 182 18.18 11.33 18.28
C LYS A 182 19.61 10.96 17.91
N PRO A 183 20.62 11.51 18.62
CA PRO A 183 22.01 11.21 18.32
C PRO A 183 22.28 9.72 18.57
N LEU A 184 22.79 9.03 17.54
CA LEU A 184 23.39 7.72 17.73
C LEU A 184 24.63 7.92 18.61
N ASN A 185 24.60 7.31 19.78
CA ASN A 185 25.63 7.38 20.81
C ASN A 185 26.99 6.86 20.25
N PRO A 186 28.06 7.67 20.20
CA PRO A 186 29.35 7.31 19.59
C PRO A 186 30.24 6.45 20.50
N MET A 187 29.74 5.92 21.61
CA MET A 187 30.51 5.09 22.54
C MET A 187 30.22 3.60 22.34
N ARG A 188 30.75 3.00 21.27
CA ARG A 188 31.02 1.56 21.25
C ARG A 188 32.40 1.28 20.65
N PRO A 189 33.31 0.65 21.40
CA PRO A 189 34.68 0.45 20.96
C PRO A 189 34.70 -0.57 19.81
N ILE A 190 35.23 -0.12 18.67
CA ILE A 190 35.75 -0.98 17.62
C ILE A 190 36.96 -1.70 18.23
N LYS A 191 36.77 -2.97 18.62
CA LYS A 191 37.88 -3.91 18.79
C LYS A 191 37.66 -5.01 17.77
N GLY A 192 38.33 -4.82 16.63
CA GLY A 192 38.37 -5.80 15.56
C GLY A 192 38.94 -7.14 16.02
N THR A 193 38.43 -8.20 15.40
CA THR A 193 39.22 -9.11 14.56
C THR A 193 38.23 -10.04 13.84
N PRO A 194 38.24 -10.11 12.49
CA PRO A 194 37.43 -11.05 11.75
C PRO A 194 38.13 -12.41 11.77
N ALA A 195 37.58 -13.37 12.50
CA ALA A 195 38.01 -14.77 12.40
C ALA A 195 37.07 -15.50 11.42
N PRO A 196 37.54 -15.93 10.24
CA PRO A 196 36.75 -16.71 9.30
C PRO A 196 36.84 -18.19 9.70
N SER A 197 36.04 -18.64 10.66
CA SER A 197 35.94 -20.08 10.95
C SER A 197 34.80 -20.69 10.16
N ALA A 198 35.15 -21.37 9.07
CA ALA A 198 34.29 -22.22 8.28
C ALA A 198 33.48 -23.18 9.17
N VAL A 199 32.16 -23.05 9.17
CA VAL A 199 31.24 -23.93 9.89
C VAL A 199 31.14 -25.24 9.10
N ALA A 200 31.91 -26.25 9.52
CA ALA A 200 31.78 -27.61 9.02
C ALA A 200 30.43 -28.20 9.49
N VAL A 201 29.48 -28.35 8.57
CA VAL A 201 28.18 -28.98 8.80
C VAL A 201 28.41 -30.47 9.07
N ASN A 202 28.43 -30.85 10.33
CA ASN A 202 28.55 -32.24 10.75
C ASN A 202 27.23 -32.97 10.45
N LYS A 203 27.24 -33.80 9.40
CA LYS A 203 26.15 -34.71 8.99
C LYS A 203 25.89 -35.73 10.09
N ARG A 204 24.95 -35.45 11.01
CA ARG A 204 24.40 -36.49 11.88
C ARG A 204 23.38 -37.32 11.11
N LYS A 205 23.65 -38.61 11.03
CA LYS A 205 22.83 -39.66 10.43
C LYS A 205 21.46 -39.68 11.13
N ARG A 206 20.41 -39.30 10.42
CA ARG A 206 19.03 -39.41 10.92
C ARG A 206 18.58 -40.84 10.65
N ASP A 207 18.01 -41.48 11.66
CA ASP A 207 17.43 -42.82 11.58
C ASP A 207 16.31 -42.84 10.51
N ASP A 208 16.59 -43.52 9.40
CA ASP A 208 15.69 -43.72 8.25
C ASP A 208 14.84 -44.99 8.49
N GLY A 209 13.92 -44.95 9.46
CA GLY A 209 13.19 -46.15 9.89
C GLY A 209 11.68 -46.19 9.61
N LYS A 210 11.04 -45.09 9.20
CA LYS A 210 9.58 -45.09 9.01
C LYS A 210 9.20 -44.50 7.65
N PRO A 211 8.78 -45.32 6.67
CA PRO A 211 8.10 -44.78 5.51
C PRO A 211 6.84 -44.09 6.03
N LYS A 212 6.77 -42.77 5.88
CA LYS A 212 5.53 -42.03 6.13
C LYS A 212 4.54 -42.52 5.08
N ALA A 213 3.71 -43.48 5.45
CA ALA A 213 2.55 -43.85 4.67
C ALA A 213 1.75 -42.56 4.50
N VAL A 214 1.73 -42.03 3.27
CA VAL A 214 0.97 -40.86 2.90
C VAL A 214 -0.47 -41.15 3.32
N SER A 215 -0.95 -40.39 4.31
CA SER A 215 -2.29 -40.64 4.85
C SER A 215 -3.31 -40.27 3.77
N LYS A 216 -4.50 -40.88 3.83
CA LYS A 216 -5.63 -40.51 2.95
C LYS A 216 -5.93 -39.00 2.99
N GLU A 217 -5.58 -38.32 4.08
CA GLU A 217 -5.69 -36.87 4.23
C GLU A 217 -4.67 -36.10 3.39
N GLU A 218 -3.42 -36.58 3.30
CA GLU A 218 -2.41 -35.97 2.43
C GLU A 218 -2.74 -36.20 0.95
N GLU A 219 -3.26 -37.37 0.58
CA GLU A 219 -3.76 -37.62 -0.78
C GLU A 219 -4.96 -36.71 -1.11
N ALA A 220 -5.89 -36.51 -0.17
CA ALA A 220 -6.98 -35.56 -0.32
C ALA A 220 -6.47 -34.11 -0.43
N ALA A 221 -5.45 -33.74 0.35
CA ALA A 221 -4.83 -32.42 0.30
C ALA A 221 -4.09 -32.16 -1.01
N LEU A 222 -3.38 -33.16 -1.55
CA LEU A 222 -2.75 -33.09 -2.86
C LEU A 222 -3.81 -33.00 -3.96
N LYS A 223 -4.84 -33.86 -3.93
CA LYS A 223 -5.96 -33.80 -4.89
C LYS A 223 -6.70 -32.45 -4.84
N ALA A 224 -6.85 -31.83 -3.67
CA ALA A 224 -7.42 -30.50 -3.54
C ALA A 224 -6.52 -29.42 -4.16
N ARG A 225 -5.19 -29.52 -3.98
CA ARG A 225 -4.22 -28.63 -4.64
C ARG A 225 -4.25 -28.79 -6.16
N GLU A 226 -4.30 -30.01 -6.67
CA GLU A 226 -4.37 -30.26 -8.12
C GLU A 226 -5.71 -29.78 -8.70
N ALA A 227 -6.83 -30.00 -7.99
CA ALA A 227 -8.13 -29.49 -8.38
C ALA A 227 -8.17 -27.95 -8.36
N ALA A 228 -7.46 -27.29 -7.44
CA ALA A 228 -7.32 -25.84 -7.43
C ALA A 228 -6.51 -25.35 -8.65
N ARG A 229 -5.36 -25.97 -8.93
CA ARG A 229 -4.54 -25.67 -10.11
C ARG A 229 -5.32 -25.85 -11.41
N LYS A 230 -6.12 -26.91 -11.52
CA LYS A 230 -6.97 -27.17 -12.69
C LYS A 230 -8.06 -26.10 -12.90
N ARG A 231 -8.69 -25.60 -11.83
CA ARG A 231 -9.64 -24.47 -11.93
C ARG A 231 -8.98 -23.19 -12.43
N VAL A 232 -7.71 -22.97 -12.07
CA VAL A 232 -6.93 -21.82 -12.58
C VAL A 232 -6.61 -22.02 -14.06
N GLU A 233 -6.10 -23.19 -14.44
CA GLU A 233 -5.82 -23.52 -15.84
C GLU A 233 -7.05 -23.42 -16.75
N ASP A 234 -8.23 -23.83 -16.28
CA ASP A 234 -9.47 -23.71 -17.07
C ASP A 234 -9.93 -22.24 -17.20
N ARG A 235 -9.64 -21.38 -16.21
CA ARG A 235 -9.84 -19.92 -16.32
C ARG A 235 -8.83 -19.27 -17.27
N GLU A 236 -7.62 -19.83 -17.33
CA GLU A 236 -6.53 -19.31 -18.18
C GLU A 236 -6.56 -19.89 -19.60
N LYS A 237 -7.18 -21.04 -19.84
CA LYS A 237 -7.25 -21.69 -21.16
C LYS A 237 -7.74 -20.78 -22.30
N PRO A 238 -8.80 -19.98 -22.11
CA PRO A 238 -9.22 -18.99 -23.12
C PRO A 238 -8.17 -17.89 -23.32
N LEU A 239 -7.49 -17.49 -22.24
CA LEU A 239 -6.48 -16.44 -22.25
C LEU A 239 -5.17 -16.91 -22.93
N MET A 240 -4.81 -18.18 -22.77
CA MET A 240 -3.65 -18.79 -23.41
C MET A 240 -3.84 -18.97 -24.92
N GLY A 241 -5.09 -19.05 -25.40
CA GLY A 241 -5.42 -19.01 -26.83
C GLY A 241 -4.99 -17.68 -27.48
N LEU A 242 -4.99 -16.58 -26.72
CA LEU A 242 -4.46 -15.29 -27.17
C LEU A 242 -2.93 -15.29 -27.28
N TYR A 243 -2.23 -16.22 -26.60
CA TYR A 243 -0.77 -16.28 -26.59
C TYR A 243 -0.18 -17.24 -27.64
N LYS A 244 -1.03 -17.87 -28.46
CA LYS A 244 -0.60 -18.83 -29.51
C LYS A 244 -0.77 -18.32 -30.94
N THR A 245 -1.02 -17.03 -31.11
CA THR A 245 -0.96 -16.36 -32.42
C THR A 245 0.33 -15.54 -32.53
N TYR A 246 1.47 -16.22 -32.65
CA TYR A 246 2.72 -15.71 -33.25
C TYR A 246 3.47 -16.88 -33.89
#